data_AF-A0A851AII6-F1
#
_entry.id   AF-A0A851AII6-F1
#
_cell.length_a   1.000
_cell.length_b   1.000
_cell.length_c   1.000
_cell.angle_alpha   90.00
_cell.angle_beta   90.00
_cell.angle_gamma   90.00
#
_symmetry.space_group_name_H-M   'P 1'
#
loop_
_entity.id
_entity.type
_entity.pdbx_description
1 polymer ?
#
loop_
_entity_poly.entity_id
_entity_poly.type
_entity_poly.pdbx_seq_one_letter_code
_entity_poly.pdbx_strand_id
1 'polypeptide(L)' 'PKAWCRLRGDTCEPLVERTTSRQHIYMNRAKKGRVAIEDYPMNSTMSVTMVNLQAEDSGTYCCA' A
#
# COMPACT_ATOMS: atom_id res chain seq x y z
N PRO A 1 1.04 -11.49 0.29
CA PRO A 1 0.33 -10.24 -0.08
C PRO A 1 1.16 -9.06 0.41
N LYS A 2 1.18 -7.94 -0.33
CA LYS A 2 1.77 -6.70 0.19
C LYS A 2 0.64 -5.72 0.42
N ALA A 3 0.64 -5.01 1.53
CA ALA A 3 -0.42 -4.09 1.89
C ALA A 3 0.15 -2.81 2.48
N TRP A 4 -0.65 -1.76 2.35
CA TRP A 4 -0.46 -0.50 3.07
C TRP A 4 -1.62 -0.34 4.02
N CYS A 5 -1.33 -0.36 5.32
CA CYS A 5 -2.33 -0.29 6.37
C CYS A 5 -2.10 0.90 7.28
N ARG A 6 -3.19 1.40 7.86
CA ARG A 6 -3.17 2.48 8.85
C ARG A 6 -3.36 1.88 10.23
N LEU A 7 -2.52 2.28 11.17
CA LEU A 7 -2.65 1.83 12.55
C LEU A 7 -3.82 2.55 13.23
N ARG A 8 -4.74 1.79 13.82
CA ARG A 8 -5.89 2.25 14.59
C ARG A 8 -5.91 1.48 15.92
N GLY A 9 -5.44 2.13 16.99
CA GLY A 9 -5.14 1.42 18.23
C GLY A 9 -4.03 0.39 17.99
N ASP A 10 -4.30 -0.87 18.30
CA ASP A 10 -3.36 -1.99 18.10
C ASP A 10 -3.60 -2.75 16.78
N THR A 11 -4.56 -2.31 15.96
CA THR A 11 -4.94 -2.99 14.72
C THR A 11 -4.44 -2.23 13.50
N CYS A 12 -3.82 -2.93 12.55
CA CYS A 12 -3.49 -2.36 11.25
C CYS A 12 -4.63 -2.59 10.25
N GLU A 13 -5.33 -1.52 9.88
CA GLU A 13 -6.44 -1.58 8.94
C GLU A 13 -5.95 -1.37 7.50
N PRO A 14 -6.11 -2.35 6.61
CA PRO A 14 -5.60 -2.26 5.24
C PRO A 14 -6.35 -1.20 4.43
N LEU A 15 -5.61 -0.22 3.91
CA LEU A 15 -6.13 0.81 3.00
C LEU A 15 -6.07 0.38 1.55
N VAL A 16 -5.06 -0.40 1.18
CA VAL A 16 -4.94 -1.02 -0.13
C VAL A 16 -4.09 -2.28 0.03
N GLU A 17 -4.53 -3.34 -0.61
CA GLU A 17 -3.86 -4.63 -0.60
C GLU A 17 -3.53 -5.05 -2.01
N ARG A 18 -2.41 -5.75 -2.13
CA ARG A 18 -1.99 -6.42 -3.35
C ARG A 18 -1.96 -7.92 -3.11
N THR A 19 -2.79 -8.62 -3.87
CA THR A 19 -2.72 -10.08 -4.01
C THR A 19 -1.58 -10.44 -4.95
N THR A 20 -0.86 -11.50 -4.63
CA THR A 20 0.29 -11.95 -5.44
C THR A 20 -0.22 -12.51 -6.77
N SER A 21 0.00 -11.79 -7.89
CA SER A 21 -0.28 -12.33 -9.23
C SER A 21 1.03 -12.72 -9.92
N ARG A 22 1.11 -13.96 -10.42
CA ARG A 22 2.26 -14.48 -11.20
C ARG A 22 2.44 -13.78 -12.55
N GLN A 23 1.43 -13.04 -13.01
CA GLN A 23 1.40 -12.39 -14.32
C GLN A 23 2.28 -11.14 -14.39
N HIS A 24 2.66 -10.54 -13.26
CA HIS A 24 3.36 -9.26 -13.20
C HIS A 24 4.65 -9.39 -12.38
N ILE A 25 5.67 -9.97 -13.01
CA ILE A 25 6.97 -10.30 -12.40
C ILE A 25 7.85 -9.06 -12.15
N TYR A 26 7.69 -8.02 -12.97
CA TYR A 26 8.56 -6.83 -12.98
C TYR A 26 7.98 -5.65 -12.19
N MET A 27 6.66 -5.41 -12.31
CA MET A 27 5.97 -4.33 -11.62
C MET A 27 4.49 -4.68 -11.48
N ASN A 28 3.95 -4.52 -10.27
CA ASN A 28 2.55 -4.79 -10.00
C ASN A 28 1.94 -3.61 -9.23
N ARG A 29 0.72 -3.19 -9.61
CA ARG A 29 0.08 -1.99 -9.07
C ARG A 29 -1.30 -2.32 -8.52
N ALA A 30 -1.61 -1.81 -7.33
CA ALA A 30 -2.94 -1.84 -6.73
C ALA A 30 -3.37 -0.41 -6.38
N LYS A 31 -4.65 -0.08 -6.53
CA LYS A 31 -5.20 1.24 -6.17
C LYS A 31 -6.56 1.09 -5.53
N LYS A 32 -6.76 1.76 -4.39
CA LYS A 32 -8.07 1.91 -3.74
C LYS A 32 -8.27 3.38 -3.36
N GLY A 33 -9.23 4.03 -4.01
CA GLY A 33 -9.50 5.46 -3.81
C GLY A 33 -8.27 6.34 -4.08
N ARG A 34 -7.81 7.05 -3.05
CA ARG A 34 -6.67 7.99 -3.10
C ARG A 34 -5.30 7.35 -2.84
N VAL A 35 -5.26 6.04 -2.60
CA VAL A 35 -4.03 5.31 -2.26
C VAL A 35 -3.69 4.30 -3.35
N ALA A 36 -2.43 4.30 -3.78
CA ALA A 36 -1.89 3.32 -4.71
C ALA A 36 -0.60 2.70 -4.17
N ILE A 37 -0.42 1.41 -4.43
CA ILE A 37 0.82 0.66 -4.20
C ILE A 37 1.42 0.31 -5.56
N GLU A 38 2.73 0.48 -5.68
CA GLU A 38 3.55 -0.07 -6.74
C GLU A 38 4.62 -0.96 -6.14
N ASP A 39 4.59 -2.24 -6.48
CA ASP A 39 5.58 -3.21 -6.03
C ASP A 39 6.60 -3.46 -7.14
N TYR A 40 7.88 -3.36 -6.78
CA TYR A 40 9.03 -3.66 -7.63
C TYR A 40 9.81 -4.83 -7.02
N PRO A 41 9.37 -6.10 -7.22
CA PRO A 41 9.96 -7.26 -6.57
C PRO A 41 11.47 -7.39 -6.82
N MET A 42 11.94 -7.07 -8.02
CA MET A 42 13.37 -7.13 -8.36
C MET A 42 14.22 -6.13 -7.60
N ASN A 43 13.63 -5.00 -7.20
CA ASN A 43 14.33 -3.93 -6.49
C ASN A 43 14.12 -4.05 -4.96
N SER A 44 13.37 -5.07 -4.51
CA SER A 44 12.96 -5.25 -3.10
C SER A 44 12.29 -4.01 -2.49
N THR A 45 11.64 -3.19 -3.32
CA THR A 45 11.05 -1.91 -2.91
C THR A 45 9.59 -1.87 -3.29
N MET A 46 8.79 -1.27 -2.41
CA MET A 46 7.39 -0.94 -2.65
C MET A 46 7.20 0.56 -2.45
N SER A 47 6.59 1.21 -3.44
CA SER A 47 6.21 2.61 -3.36
C SER A 47 4.74 2.74 -3.02
N VAL A 48 4.42 3.71 -2.17
CA VAL A 48 3.04 4.06 -1.81
C VAL A 48 2.80 5.51 -2.20
N THR A 49 1.75 5.74 -2.99
CA THR A 49 1.33 7.07 -3.41
C THR A 49 -0.04 7.38 -2.79
N MET A 50 -0.08 8.41 -1.95
CA MET A 50 -1.31 8.96 -1.37
C MET A 50 -1.55 10.35 -1.96
N VAL A 51 -2.70 10.57 -2.60
CA VAL A 51 -3.02 11.86 -3.24
C VAL A 51 -4.09 12.63 -2.48
N ASN A 52 -4.10 13.95 -2.62
CA ASN A 52 -5.07 14.84 -1.97
C ASN A 52 -5.17 14.59 -0.45
N LEU A 53 -4.02 14.58 0.23
CA LEU A 53 -3.93 14.37 1.67
C LEU A 53 -4.73 15.44 2.42
N GLN A 54 -5.46 15.00 3.44
CA GLN A 54 -6.21 15.87 4.35
C GLN A 54 -5.68 15.71 5.78
N ALA A 55 -6.03 16.62 6.68
CA ALA A 55 -5.57 16.58 8.07
C ALA A 55 -5.94 15.25 8.76
N GLU A 56 -7.10 14.67 8.41
CA GLU A 56 -7.61 13.41 8.95
C GLU A 56 -6.82 12.18 8.47
N ASP A 57 -5.96 12.33 7.46
CA ASP A 57 -5.02 11.29 7.01
C ASP A 57 -3.78 11.21 7.92
N SER A 58 -3.60 12.11 8.89
CA SER A 58 -2.44 12.07 9.80
C SER A 58 -2.42 10.81 10.68
N GLY A 59 -1.27 10.17 10.83
CA GLY A 59 -1.11 9.02 11.73
C GLY A 59 0.03 8.09 11.35
N THR A 60 0.06 6.92 12.01
CA THR A 60 1.05 5.88 11.74
C THR A 60 0.54 4.91 10.68
N TYR A 61 1.43 4.56 9.77
CA TYR A 61 1.17 3.64 8.67
C TYR A 61 2.24 2.55 8.64
N CYS A 62 1.85 1.36 8.20
CA CYS A 62 2.74 0.22 8.11
C CYS A 62 2.65 -0.43 6.73
N CYS A 63 3.79 -0.89 6.25
CA CYS A 63 3.85 -1.93 5.23
C CYS A 63 3.57 -3.28 5.88
N ALA A 64 2.73 -4.11 5.25
CA ALA A 64 2.45 -5.49 5.66
C ALA A 64 2.60 -6.46 4.49
#